data_AF-A0A8I1SWQ0-F1
#
_entry.id   AF-A0A8I1SWQ0-F1
#
_cell.length_a   1.000
_cell.length_b   1.000
_cell.length_c   1.000
_cell.angle_alpha   90.00
_cell.angle_beta   90.00
_cell.angle_gamma   90.00
#
_symmetry.space_group_name_H-M   'P 1'
#
loop_
_entity.id
_entity.type
_entity.pdbx_description
1 polymer ?
#
loop_
_entity_poly.entity_id
_entity_poly.type
_entity_poly.pdbx_seq_one_letter_code
_entity_poly.pdbx_strand_id
1 'polypeptide(L)'
;MSAVAFGLVLTGVLLNAAAQLLIKSGAETVGRFSFTASNIWHAGLHFALQWQILLGLTFYAVSVVVWILALTRVQVSIAYPMLSLGYVVTAFAAWWLFGEALTAQKLVGIAVIIVGVIIVARA
;
A
#
# COMPACT_ATOMS: atom_id res chain seq x y z
N MET A 1 -22.02 0.50 8.43
CA MET A 1 -21.06 -0.63 8.30
C MET A 1 -20.92 -1.31 9.65
N SER A 2 -20.84 -2.65 9.72
CA SER A 2 -20.59 -3.35 10.98
C SER A 2 -19.15 -3.15 11.46
N ALA A 3 -18.90 -3.19 12.77
CA ALA A 3 -17.55 -3.04 13.33
C ALA A 3 -16.55 -4.07 12.75
N VAL A 4 -17.03 -5.29 12.51
CA VAL A 4 -16.24 -6.37 11.88
C VAL A 4 -15.86 -6.01 10.45
N ALA A 5 -16.78 -5.50 9.64
CA ALA A 5 -16.49 -5.10 8.27
C ALA A 5 -15.49 -3.94 8.23
N PHE A 6 -15.66 -2.93 9.09
CA PHE A 6 -14.70 -1.82 9.21
C PHE A 6 -13.31 -2.32 9.59
N GLY A 7 -13.22 -3.21 10.60
CA GLY A 7 -11.95 -3.80 11.03
C GLY A 7 -11.24 -4.57 9.92
N LEU A 8 -11.99 -5.34 9.12
CA LEU A 8 -11.42 -6.06 7.97
C LEU A 8 -10.92 -5.12 6.87
N VAL A 9 -11.72 -4.11 6.50
CA VAL A 9 -11.28 -3.11 5.50
C VAL A 9 -10.01 -2.42 6.00
N LEU A 10 -10.03 -1.89 7.23
CA LEU A 10 -8.88 -1.17 7.78
C LEU A 10 -7.63 -2.06 7.85
N THR A 11 -7.77 -3.30 8.31
CA THR A 11 -6.64 -4.24 8.38
C THR A 11 -6.08 -4.55 7.00
N GLY A 12 -6.95 -4.80 6.00
CA GLY A 12 -6.52 -5.03 4.62
C GLY A 12 -5.78 -3.81 4.05
N VAL A 13 -6.31 -2.61 4.26
CA VAL A 13 -5.65 -1.37 3.80
C VAL A 13 -4.28 -1.18 4.44
N LEU A 14 -4.16 -1.42 5.75
CA LEU A 14 -2.89 -1.28 6.47
C LEU A 14 -1.87 -2.36 6.10
N LEU A 15 -2.30 -3.60 5.91
CA LEU A 15 -1.45 -4.68 5.41
C LEU A 15 -0.94 -4.37 4.00
N ASN A 16 -1.80 -3.83 3.13
CA ASN A 16 -1.39 -3.39 1.80
C ASN A 16 -0.36 -2.25 1.88
N ALA A 17 -0.59 -1.24 2.72
CA ALA A 17 0.37 -0.16 2.93
C ALA A 17 1.73 -0.70 3.40
N ALA A 18 1.75 -1.58 4.41
CA ALA A 18 2.97 -2.23 4.88
C ALA A 18 3.67 -3.04 3.78
N ALA A 19 2.90 -3.79 2.97
CA ALA A 19 3.43 -4.55 1.85
C ALA A 19 4.16 -3.65 0.84
N GLN A 20 3.54 -2.54 0.45
CA GLN A 20 4.13 -1.61 -0.51
C GLN A 20 5.40 -0.95 0.03
N LEU A 21 5.43 -0.58 1.31
CA LEU A 21 6.62 -0.01 1.96
C LEU A 21 7.77 -1.04 2.04
N LEU A 22 7.47 -2.31 2.34
CA LEU A 22 8.48 -3.39 2.34
C LEU A 22 9.04 -3.66 0.94
N ILE A 23 8.17 -3.73 -0.07
CA ILE A 23 8.58 -3.89 -1.47
C ILE A 23 9.45 -2.71 -1.90
N LYS A 24 9.07 -1.48 -1.53
CA LYS A 24 9.85 -0.26 -1.78
C LYS A 24 11.24 -0.35 -1.14
N SER A 25 11.32 -0.74 0.13
CA SER A 25 12.60 -0.94 0.84
C SER A 25 13.50 -1.97 0.16
N GLY A 26 12.93 -3.11 -0.25
CA GLY A 26 13.67 -4.12 -0.99
C GLY A 26 14.13 -3.62 -2.37
N ALA A 27 13.27 -2.91 -3.10
CA ALA A 27 13.61 -2.34 -4.39
C ALA A 27 14.77 -1.32 -4.29
N GLU A 28 14.83 -0.52 -3.22
CA GLU A 28 15.95 0.40 -2.98
C GLU A 28 17.25 -0.33 -2.61
N THR A 29 17.16 -1.41 -1.83
CA THR A 29 18.32 -2.25 -1.46
C THR A 29 18.95 -2.92 -2.69
N VAL A 30 18.11 -3.34 -3.62
CA VAL A 30 18.52 -3.98 -4.88
C VAL A 30 19.08 -2.95 -5.85
N GLY A 31 18.64 -1.70 -5.77
CA GLY A 31 19.16 -0.59 -6.57
C GLY A 31 18.55 -0.53 -7.97
N ARG A 32 18.84 0.57 -8.69
CA ARG A 32 18.37 0.76 -10.07
C ARG A 32 19.21 -0.08 -11.03
N PHE A 33 18.78 -1.31 -11.31
CA PHE A 33 19.40 -2.12 -12.35
C PHE A 33 19.15 -1.50 -13.74
N SER A 34 20.22 -1.34 -14.51
CA SER A 34 20.10 -1.22 -15.97
C SER A 34 19.79 -2.61 -16.51
N PHE A 35 18.53 -2.88 -16.82
CA PHE A 35 18.11 -4.15 -17.40
C PHE A 35 18.69 -4.32 -18.80
N THR A 36 19.88 -4.92 -18.89
CA THR A 36 20.49 -5.39 -20.14
C THR A 36 20.09 -6.85 -20.37
N ALA A 37 19.89 -7.27 -21.63
CA ALA A 37 19.52 -8.63 -21.99
C ALA A 37 20.45 -9.71 -21.40
N SER A 38 21.72 -9.39 -21.15
CA SER A 38 22.70 -10.28 -20.52
C SER A 38 22.50 -10.48 -19.02
N ASN A 39 21.92 -9.49 -18.31
CA ASN A 39 21.83 -9.48 -16.85
C ASN A 39 20.41 -9.61 -16.32
N ILE A 40 19.40 -9.63 -17.21
CA ILE A 40 17.98 -9.63 -16.82
C ILE A 40 17.61 -10.85 -15.96
N TRP A 41 18.22 -12.01 -16.23
CA TRP A 41 17.97 -13.25 -15.49
C TRP A 41 18.52 -13.17 -14.06
N HIS A 42 19.80 -12.80 -13.91
CA HIS A 42 20.44 -12.68 -12.61
C HIS A 42 19.87 -11.53 -11.78
N ALA A 43 19.61 -10.38 -12.39
CA ALA A 43 18.97 -9.24 -11.72
C ALA A 43 17.54 -9.57 -11.29
N GLY A 44 16.78 -10.27 -12.15
CA GLY A 44 15.42 -10.72 -11.83
C GLY A 44 15.37 -11.68 -10.65
N LEU A 45 16.26 -12.68 -10.61
CA LEU A 45 16.35 -13.62 -9.49
C LEU A 45 16.80 -12.94 -8.20
N HIS A 46 17.79 -12.04 -8.26
CA HIS A 46 18.19 -11.26 -7.09
C HIS A 46 17.04 -10.38 -6.58
N PHE A 47 16.29 -9.72 -7.45
CA PHE A 47 15.13 -8.92 -7.05
C PHE A 47 14.03 -9.78 -6.43
N ALA A 48 13.70 -10.92 -7.06
CA ALA A 48 12.65 -11.81 -6.62
C ALA A 48 12.96 -12.52 -5.28
N LEU A 49 14.22 -12.81 -5.00
CA LEU A 49 14.65 -13.54 -3.80
C LEU A 49 15.02 -12.61 -2.63
N GLN A 50 14.89 -11.30 -2.78
CA GLN A 50 15.16 -10.37 -1.70
C GLN A 50 14.10 -10.44 -0.61
N TRP A 51 14.57 -10.58 0.63
CA TRP A 51 13.71 -10.93 1.74
C TRP A 51 12.64 -9.87 2.01
N GLN A 52 12.94 -8.58 1.82
CA GLN A 52 11.96 -7.50 1.98
C GLN A 52 10.85 -7.59 0.91
N ILE A 53 11.20 -7.94 -0.33
CA ILE A 53 10.23 -8.10 -1.43
C ILE A 53 9.37 -9.33 -1.17
N LEU A 54 9.95 -10.46 -0.77
CA LEU A 54 9.22 -11.67 -0.41
C LEU A 54 8.28 -11.46 0.79
N LEU A 55 8.76 -10.74 1.81
CA LEU A 55 7.94 -10.42 2.98
C LEU A 55 6.81 -9.46 2.60
N GLY A 56 7.10 -8.43 1.81
CA GLY A 56 6.10 -7.51 1.29
C GLY A 56 5.06 -8.22 0.42
N LEU A 57 5.47 -9.16 -0.43
CA LEU A 57 4.56 -9.97 -1.25
C LEU A 57 3.69 -10.88 -0.39
N THR A 58 4.23 -11.42 0.70
CA THR A 58 3.47 -12.21 1.68
C THR A 58 2.42 -11.35 2.36
N PHE A 59 2.78 -10.15 2.81
CA PHE A 59 1.84 -9.18 3.39
C PHE A 59 0.76 -8.78 2.39
N TYR A 60 1.13 -8.61 1.12
CA TYR A 60 0.19 -8.32 0.04
C TYR A 60 -0.78 -9.48 -0.18
N ALA A 61 -0.30 -10.72 -0.21
CA ALA A 61 -1.16 -11.90 -0.35
C ALA A 61 -2.16 -12.01 0.80
N VAL A 62 -1.71 -11.83 2.05
CA VAL A 62 -2.60 -11.82 3.23
C VAL A 62 -3.58 -10.65 3.15
N SER A 63 -3.12 -9.46 2.74
CA SER A 63 -3.97 -8.29 2.52
C SER A 63 -5.11 -8.59 1.54
N VAL A 64 -4.81 -9.25 0.42
CA VAL A 64 -5.83 -9.61 -0.58
C VAL A 64 -6.86 -10.57 0.01
N VAL A 65 -6.45 -11.55 0.80
CA VAL A 65 -7.40 -12.46 1.48
C VAL A 65 -8.31 -11.69 2.44
N VAL A 66 -7.74 -10.81 3.27
CA VAL A 66 -8.52 -9.96 4.19
C VAL A 66 -9.45 -9.02 3.42
N TRP A 67 -8.99 -8.47 2.30
CA TRP A 67 -9.77 -7.59 1.44
C TRP A 67 -10.96 -8.32 0.82
N ILE A 68 -10.78 -9.54 0.32
CA ILE A 68 -11.87 -10.38 -0.18
C ILE A 68 -12.91 -10.61 0.92
N LEU A 69 -12.49 -10.92 2.14
CA LEU A 69 -13.39 -11.08 3.30
C LEU A 69 -14.10 -9.79 3.70
N ALA A 70 -13.51 -8.62 3.44
CA ALA A 70 -14.14 -7.34 3.68
C ALA A 70 -15.23 -7.06 2.63
N LEU A 71 -14.95 -7.36 1.37
CA LEU A 71 -15.88 -7.16 0.25
C LEU A 71 -17.11 -8.07 0.31
N THR A 72 -17.06 -9.20 1.01
CA THR A 72 -18.28 -10.00 1.28
C THR A 72 -19.24 -9.33 2.27
N ARG A 73 -18.78 -8.30 3.00
CA ARG A 73 -19.55 -7.64 4.07
C ARG A 73 -19.83 -6.17 3.83
N VAL A 74 -19.21 -5.57 2.83
CA VAL A 74 -19.37 -4.15 2.51
C VAL A 74 -19.38 -3.95 1.01
N GLN A 75 -20.20 -2.99 0.57
CA GLN A 75 -20.28 -2.62 -0.83
C GLN A 75 -18.96 -2.01 -1.30
N VAL A 76 -18.58 -2.34 -2.54
CA VAL A 76 -17.35 -1.86 -3.18
C VAL A 76 -17.27 -0.32 -3.16
N SER A 77 -18.39 0.36 -3.37
CA SER A 77 -18.52 1.83 -3.31
C SER A 77 -18.13 2.44 -1.96
N ILE A 78 -18.26 1.69 -0.85
CA ILE A 78 -17.88 2.11 0.51
C ILE A 78 -16.45 1.67 0.82
N ALA A 79 -16.04 0.49 0.37
CA ALA A 79 -14.69 -0.04 0.60
C ALA A 79 -13.60 0.79 -0.09
N TYR A 80 -13.82 1.19 -1.35
CA TYR A 80 -12.81 1.89 -2.16
C TYR A 80 -12.37 3.23 -1.56
N PRO A 81 -13.27 4.09 -1.07
CA PRO A 81 -12.89 5.30 -0.34
C PRO A 81 -11.94 5.01 0.82
N MET A 82 -12.11 3.88 1.53
CA MET A 82 -11.24 3.52 2.65
C MET A 82 -9.81 3.15 2.22
N LEU A 83 -9.57 2.72 0.97
CA LEU A 83 -8.20 2.52 0.45
C LEU A 83 -7.38 3.82 0.50
N SER A 84 -8.04 4.96 0.37
CA SER A 84 -7.40 6.27 0.46
C SER A 84 -6.73 6.50 1.81
N LEU A 85 -7.24 5.92 2.90
CA LEU A 85 -6.55 5.94 4.20
C LEU A 85 -5.19 5.26 4.12
N GLY A 86 -5.08 4.19 3.34
CA GLY A 86 -3.81 3.52 3.05
C GLY A 86 -2.83 4.42 2.35
N TYR A 87 -3.29 5.25 1.40
CA TYR A 87 -2.43 6.26 0.75
C TYR A 87 -1.89 7.27 1.77
N VAL A 88 -2.75 7.78 2.66
CA VAL A 88 -2.34 8.71 3.74
C VAL A 88 -1.28 8.06 4.63
N VAL A 89 -1.57 6.86 5.15
CA VAL A 89 -0.63 6.12 6.02
C VAL A 89 0.68 5.85 5.30
N THR A 90 0.64 5.42 4.03
CA THR A 90 1.82 5.14 3.22
C THR A 90 2.65 6.40 3.00
N ALA A 91 2.04 7.56 2.73
CA ALA A 91 2.77 8.81 2.52
C ALA A 91 3.51 9.27 3.78
N PHE A 92 2.86 9.21 4.95
CA PHE A 92 3.50 9.55 6.22
C PHE A 92 4.58 8.54 6.62
N ALA A 93 4.31 7.24 6.44
CA ALA A 93 5.29 6.21 6.71
C ALA A 93 6.49 6.32 5.76
N ALA A 94 6.29 6.64 4.49
CA ALA A 94 7.38 6.83 3.54
C ALA A 94 8.24 8.05 3.85
N TRP A 95 7.63 9.15 4.31
CA TRP A 95 8.39 10.29 4.83
C TRP A 95 9.23 9.92 6.04
N TRP A 96 8.66 9.17 6.99
CA TRP A 96 9.37 8.80 8.22
C TRP A 96 10.46 7.74 7.99
N LEU A 97 10.18 6.71 7.19
CA LEU A 97 11.06 5.56 6.99
C LEU A 97 12.10 5.78 5.88
N PHE A 98 11.71 6.44 4.78
CA PHE A 98 12.55 6.61 3.60
C PHE A 98 13.01 8.07 3.41
N GLY A 99 12.58 9.00 4.26
CA GLY A 99 12.93 10.41 4.13
C GLY A 99 12.30 11.09 2.92
N GLU A 100 11.24 10.51 2.34
CA GLU A 100 10.57 11.10 1.17
C GLU A 100 10.00 12.49 1.49
N ALA A 101 10.24 13.48 0.63
CA ALA A 101 9.72 14.82 0.85
C ALA A 101 8.17 14.82 0.87
N LEU A 102 7.62 15.21 2.02
CA LEU A 102 6.22 15.62 2.19
C LEU A 102 6.10 17.11 1.86
N THR A 103 6.00 17.40 0.56
CA THR A 103 5.83 18.79 0.09
C THR A 103 4.46 19.33 0.51
N ALA A 104 4.34 20.67 0.59
CA ALA A 104 3.06 21.33 0.85
C ALA A 104 1.98 20.90 -0.16
N GLN A 105 2.34 20.67 -1.43
CA GLN A 105 1.42 20.15 -2.45
C GLN A 105 0.90 18.74 -2.11
N LYS A 106 1.76 17.82 -1.66
CA LYS A 106 1.32 16.48 -1.23
C LYS A 106 0.38 16.56 -0.03
N LEU A 107 0.66 17.43 0.94
CA LEU A 107 -0.19 17.61 2.12
C LEU A 107 -1.57 18.18 1.75
N VAL A 108 -1.62 19.17 0.85
CA VAL A 108 -2.90 19.68 0.32
C VAL A 108 -3.66 18.60 -0.43
N GLY A 109 -2.99 17.82 -1.27
CA GLY A 109 -3.61 16.68 -1.97
C GLY A 109 -4.17 15.63 -1.00
N ILE A 110 -3.43 15.28 0.06
CA ILE A 110 -3.89 14.39 1.13
C ILE A 110 -5.14 14.97 1.82
N ALA A 111 -5.17 16.26 2.13
CA ALA A 111 -6.33 16.91 2.73
C ALA A 111 -7.57 16.81 1.81
N VAL A 112 -7.40 17.04 0.51
CA VAL A 112 -8.48 16.89 -0.49
C VAL A 112 -8.99 15.44 -0.55
N ILE A 113 -8.09 14.46 -0.55
CA ILE A 113 -8.45 13.03 -0.51
C ILE A 113 -9.26 12.73 0.74
N ILE A 114 -8.82 13.18 1.92
CA ILE A 114 -9.54 12.96 3.19
C ILE A 114 -10.95 13.56 3.13
N VAL A 115 -11.08 14.79 2.63
CA VAL A 115 -12.39 15.44 2.45
C VAL A 115 -13.28 14.63 1.50
N GLY A 116 -12.74 14.19 0.35
CA GLY A 116 -13.45 13.35 -0.60
C GLY A 116 -13.95 12.05 0.02
N VAL A 117 -13.12 11.38 0.83
CA VAL A 117 -13.51 10.15 1.55
C VAL A 117 -14.64 10.42 2.54
N ILE A 118 -14.59 11.53 3.28
CA ILE A 118 -15.65 11.89 4.24
C ILE A 118 -16.97 12.15 3.51
N ILE A 119 -16.94 12.81 2.36
CA ILE A 119 -18.14 13.06 1.54
C ILE A 119 -18.73 11.73 1.06
N VAL A 120 -17.92 10.85 0.46
CA VAL A 120 -18.41 9.56 -0.05
C VAL A 120 -18.88 8.64 1.08
N ALA A 121 -18.21 8.65 2.23
CA ALA A 121 -18.62 7.84 3.38
C ALA A 121 -19.94 8.30 4.02
N ARG A 122 -20.39 9.54 3.72
CA ARG A 122 -21.65 10.12 4.21
C ARG A 122 -22.78 10.12 3.16
N ALA A 123 -22.49 9.76 1.92
CA ALA A 123 -23.46 9.61 0.83
C ALA A 123 -24.17 8.25 0.94
#